data_AF-A0A832Q8B6-F1
#
_entry.id   AF-A0A832Q8B6-F1
#
_cell.length_a   1.000
_cell.length_b   1.000
_cell.length_c   1.000
_cell.angle_alpha   90.00
_cell.angle_beta   90.00
_cell.angle_gamma   90.00
#
_symmetry.space_group_name_H-M   'P 1'
#
loop_
_entity.id
_entity.type
_entity.pdbx_description
1 polymer ?
#
loop_
_entity_poly.entity_id
_entity_poly.type
_entity_poly.pdbx_seq_one_letter_code
_entity_poly.pdbx_strand_id
1 'polypeptide(L)' 'MEILRKYIWAIFLLFAVVVVWLGITFFIDARQKSIVGDINQYTSVIESSFNMDVVNLVYERSEKTLPETPKEFLLSVQ' A
#
# COMPACT_ATOMS: atom_id res chain seq x y z
N MET A 1 -44.44 28.42 11.04
CA MET A 1 -44.73 26.98 10.81
C MET A 1 -44.87 26.61 9.34
N GLU A 2 -45.24 27.52 8.43
CA GLU A 2 -45.45 27.18 7.00
C GLU A 2 -44.16 26.93 6.21
N ILE A 3 -43.09 27.67 6.50
CA ILE A 3 -41.79 27.51 5.82
C ILE A 3 -41.21 26.10 6.05
N LEU A 4 -41.29 25.59 7.29
CA LEU A 4 -40.81 24.25 7.66
C LEU A 4 -41.56 23.16 6.91
N ARG A 5 -42.88 23.33 6.73
CA ARG A 5 -43.72 22.38 5.99
C ARG A 5 -43.41 22.37 4.49
N LYS A 6 -42.98 23.51 3.94
CA LYS A 6 -42.60 23.65 2.52
C LYS A 6 -41.28 22.94 2.20
N TYR A 7 -40.32 22.94 3.13
CA TYR A 7 -39.00 22.33 2.91
C TYR A 7 -38.86 20.90 3.44
N ILE A 8 -39.89 20.35 4.11
CA ILE A 8 -39.86 18.99 4.67
C ILE A 8 -39.49 17.93 3.62
N TRP A 9 -40.00 18.09 2.40
CA TRP A 9 -39.70 17.21 1.27
C TRP A 9 -38.26 17.34 0.79
N ALA A 10 -37.75 18.57 0.70
CA ALA A 10 -36.35 18.82 0.32
C ALA A 10 -35.38 18.28 1.38
N ILE A 11 -35.72 18.40 2.66
CA ILE A 11 -34.93 17.87 3.79
C ILE A 11 -34.90 16.34 3.73
N PHE A 12 -36.04 15.70 3.46
CA PHE A 12 -36.10 14.25 3.32
C PHE A 12 -35.28 13.74 2.13
N LEU A 13 -35.35 14.47 1.00
CA LEU A 13 -34.58 14.15 -0.20
C LEU A 13 -33.07 14.29 0.07
N LEU A 14 -32.66 15.34 0.79
CA LEU A 14 -31.27 15.54 1.19
C LEU A 14 -30.80 14.42 2.13
N PHE A 15 -31.65 14.00 3.07
CA PHE A 15 -31.35 12.87 3.95
C PHE A 15 -31.16 11.58 3.16
N ALA A 16 -32.03 11.29 2.17
CA ALA A 16 -31.88 10.12 1.31
C ALA A 16 -30.56 10.13 0.53
N VAL A 17 -30.15 11.29 0.01
CA VAL A 17 -28.85 11.44 -0.67
C VAL A 17 -27.68 11.13 0.27
N VAL A 18 -27.73 11.63 1.51
CA VAL A 18 -26.69 11.35 2.52
C VAL A 18 -26.62 9.85 2.86
N VAL A 19 -27.77 9.19 3.03
CA VAL A 19 -27.83 7.75 3.31
C VAL A 19 -27.24 6.93 2.16
N VAL A 20 -27.61 7.24 0.91
CA VAL A 20 -27.07 6.57 -0.27
C VAL A 20 -25.57 6.80 -0.39
N TRP A 21 -25.11 8.03 -0.16
CA TRP A 21 -23.69 8.38 -0.23
C TRP A 21 -22.86 7.65 0.81
N LEU A 22 -23.33 7.60 2.06
CA LEU A 22 -22.70 6.82 3.13
C LEU A 22 -22.65 5.33 2.75
N GLY A 23 -23.76 4.77 2.27
CA GLY A 23 -23.82 3.37 1.83
C GLY A 23 -22.81 3.04 0.74
N ILE A 24 -22.68 3.90 -0.28
CA ILE A 24 -21.69 3.74 -1.34
C ILE A 24 -20.26 3.84 -0.79
N THR A 25 -20.01 4.83 0.08
CA THR A 25 -18.69 5.05 0.69
C THR A 25 -18.23 3.84 1.50
N PHE A 26 -19.10 3.32 2.38
CA PHE A 26 -18.80 2.12 3.17
C PHE A 26 -18.66 0.86 2.30
N PHE A 27 -19.44 0.73 1.23
CA PHE A 27 -19.32 -0.40 0.30
C PHE A 27 -18.00 -0.38 -0.49
N ILE A 28 -17.56 0.80 -0.92
CA ILE A 28 -16.27 0.97 -1.61
C ILE A 28 -15.11 0.71 -0.64
N ASP A 29 -15.16 1.25 0.57
CA ASP A 29 -14.11 1.06 1.59
C ASP A 29 -13.98 -0.43 1.99
N ALA A 30 -15.11 -1.12 2.16
CA ALA A 30 -15.12 -2.56 2.42
C ALA A 30 -14.49 -3.38 1.27
N ARG A 31 -14.72 -2.99 0.00
CA ARG A 31 -14.10 -3.63 -1.16
C ARG A 31 -12.63 -3.26 -1.33
N GLN A 32 -12.24 -2.02 -1.04
CA GLN A 32 -10.83 -1.64 -1.04
C GLN A 32 -10.06 -2.40 0.03
N LYS A 33 -10.62 -2.61 1.23
CA LYS A 33 -10.01 -3.51 2.23
C LYS A 33 -9.90 -4.96 1.77
N SER A 34 -10.82 -5.46 0.94
CA SER A 34 -10.75 -6.85 0.45
C SER A 34 -9.82 -7.02 -0.76
N ILE A 35 -9.63 -5.97 -1.58
CA ILE A 35 -8.75 -5.97 -2.76
C ILE A 35 -7.32 -5.56 -2.38
N VAL A 36 -7.16 -4.71 -1.36
CA VAL A 36 -5.92 -4.50 -0.58
C VAL A 36 -5.82 -5.58 0.51
N GLY A 37 -6.40 -6.75 0.25
CA GLY A 37 -6.00 -7.98 0.90
C GLY A 37 -4.53 -8.22 0.58
N ASP A 38 -3.70 -7.87 1.54
CA ASP A 38 -2.38 -8.44 1.73
C ASP A 38 -1.20 -7.96 0.88
N ILE A 39 -1.15 -6.67 0.55
CA ILE A 39 0.12 -6.06 0.13
C ILE A 39 1.18 -6.23 1.23
N ASN A 40 0.76 -6.18 2.50
CA ASN A 40 1.62 -6.41 3.66
C ASN A 40 2.20 -7.84 3.75
N GLN A 41 1.55 -8.91 3.26
CA GLN A 41 2.19 -10.24 3.18
C GLN A 41 3.34 -10.23 2.18
N TYR A 42 3.18 -9.54 1.04
CA TYR A 42 4.22 -9.48 0.02
C TYR A 42 5.35 -8.48 0.37
N THR A 43 5.07 -7.45 1.18
CA THR A 43 6.07 -6.45 1.60
C THR A 43 6.62 -6.65 3.00
N SER A 44 5.99 -7.45 3.88
CA SER A 44 6.50 -7.73 5.24
C SER A 44 7.86 -8.44 5.24
N VAL A 45 8.18 -9.16 4.16
CA VAL A 45 9.47 -9.82 3.96
C VAL A 45 10.54 -8.85 3.44
N ILE A 46 10.12 -7.71 2.88
CA ILE A 46 11.02 -6.66 2.39
C ILE A 46 11.28 -5.73 3.58
N GLU A 47 12.37 -5.96 4.31
CA GLU A 47 12.81 -5.05 5.38
C GLU A 47 12.82 -3.61 4.84
N SER A 48 12.23 -2.67 5.60
CA SER A 48 12.09 -1.27 5.17
C SER A 48 13.43 -0.55 4.93
N SER A 49 14.51 -1.15 5.43
CA SER A 49 15.88 -0.69 5.27
C SER A 49 16.72 -1.79 4.68
N PHE A 50 17.59 -1.41 3.74
CA PHE A 50 18.56 -2.30 3.16
C PHE A 50 19.56 -2.78 4.23
N ASN A 51 19.63 -4.09 4.45
CA ASN A 51 20.44 -4.69 5.51
C ASN A 51 21.92 -4.76 5.08
N MET A 52 22.71 -3.76 5.48
CA MET A 52 24.14 -3.69 5.15
C MET A 52 24.96 -4.84 5.73
N ASP A 53 24.49 -5.49 6.80
CA ASP A 53 25.19 -6.64 7.39
C ASP A 53 25.12 -7.86 6.46
N VAL A 54 23.96 -8.08 5.83
CA VAL A 54 23.79 -9.13 4.81
C VAL A 54 24.66 -8.84 3.58
N VAL A 55 24.75 -7.58 3.17
CA VAL A 55 25.58 -7.15 2.04
C VAL A 55 27.05 -7.41 2.32
N ASN A 56 27.53 -7.01 3.50
CA ASN A 56 28.91 -7.23 3.93
C ASN A 56 29.23 -8.73 4.03
N LEU A 57 28.30 -9.54 4.54
CA LEU A 57 28.45 -10.98 4.62
C LEU A 57 28.56 -11.63 3.23
N VAL A 58 27.73 -11.21 2.28
CA VAL A 58 27.81 -11.69 0.89
C VAL A 58 29.14 -11.26 0.29
N TYR A 59 29.58 -10.01 0.51
CA TYR A 59 30.86 -9.51 0.02
C TYR A 59 32.04 -10.33 0.55
N GLU A 60 32.07 -10.60 1.86
CA GLU A 60 33.13 -11.38 2.50
C GLU A 60 33.16 -12.84 1.98
N ARG A 61 31.98 -13.43 1.74
CA ARG A 61 31.89 -14.78 1.14
C ARG A 61 32.32 -14.78 -0.32
N SER A 62 31.92 -13.78 -1.08
CA SER A 62 32.29 -13.61 -2.48
C SER A 62 33.80 -13.45 -2.62
N GLU A 63 34.45 -12.63 -1.81
CA GLU A 63 35.92 -12.50 -1.80
C GLU A 63 36.65 -13.81 -1.48
N LYS A 64 36.05 -14.67 -0.65
CA LYS A 64 36.65 -15.97 -0.27
C LYS A 64 36.37 -17.09 -1.28
N THR A 65 35.32 -16.98 -2.09
CA THR A 65 34.82 -18.10 -2.91
C THR A 65 34.98 -17.84 -4.40
N LEU A 66 35.03 -16.58 -4.82
CA LEU A 66 35.14 -16.21 -6.22
C LEU A 66 36.60 -15.83 -6.55
N PRO A 67 37.07 -16.17 -7.77
CA PRO A 67 38.42 -15.83 -8.22
C PRO A 67 38.61 -14.32 -8.47
N GLU A 68 37.51 -13.58 -8.58
CA GLU A 68 37.46 -12.14 -8.80
C GLU A 68 36.53 -11.50 -7.78
N THR A 69 36.92 -10.33 -7.27
CA THR A 69 36.07 -9.61 -6.32
C THR A 69 34.81 -9.09 -7.03
N PRO A 70 33.69 -8.88 -6.31
CA PRO A 70 32.47 -8.32 -6.92
C PRO A 70 32.71 -7.00 -7.66
N LYS A 71 33.68 -6.20 -7.21
CA LYS A 71 34.07 -4.94 -7.85
C LYS A 71 34.83 -5.16 -9.16
N GLU A 72 35.69 -6.16 -9.23
CA GLU A 72 36.44 -6.52 -10.44
C GLU A 72 35.51 -7.13 -11.50
N PHE A 73 34.57 -7.98 -11.08
CA PHE A 73 33.54 -8.52 -11.97
C PHE A 73 32.69 -7.41 -12.62
N LEU A 74 32.28 -6.40 -11.85
CA LEU A 74 31.49 -5.29 -12.40
C LEU A 74 32.27 -4.44 -13.40
N LEU A 75 33.60 -4.40 -13.32
CA LEU A 75 34.47 -3.72 -14.28
C LEU A 75 34.77 -4.58 -15.52
N SER A 76 34.66 -5.90 -15.44
CA SER A 76 34.95 -6.81 -16.56
C SER A 76 33.75 -7.03 -17.50
N VAL A 77 32.53 -6.77 -17.01
CA VAL A 77 31.27 -6.93 -17.77
C VAL A 77 30.86 -5.63 -18.51
N GLN A 78 31.54 -4.52 -18.25
CA GLN A 78 31.28 -3.21 -18.85
C GLN A 78 32.16 -2.95 -20.10
#